data_AF-A0A0F3IRZ3-F1
#
_entry.id   AF-A0A0F3IRZ3-F1
#
_cell.length_a   1.000
_cell.length_b   1.000
_cell.length_c   1.000
_cell.angle_alpha   90.00
_cell.angle_beta   90.00
_cell.angle_gamma   90.00
#
_symmetry.space_group_name_H-M   'P 1'
#
loop_
_entity.id
_entity.type
_entity.pdbx_description
1 polymer ?
#
loop_
_entity_poly.entity_id
_entity_poly.type
_entity_poly.pdbx_seq_one_letter_code
_entity_poly.pdbx_strand_id
1 'polypeptide(L)' 'AAAALPAEGIADRELSALLVRDQLVPVVHNTTYEALREVSPLLGSRSGLSTVENSMADVAAKLAELVAL' A
#
# COMPACT_ATOMS: atom_id res chain seq x y z
N ALA A 1 -5.57 4.38 -21.73
CA ALA A 1 -5.58 2.95 -21.39
C ALA A 1 -4.87 2.82 -20.05
N ALA A 2 -5.62 2.66 -18.96
CA ALA A 2 -5.06 2.48 -17.63
C ALA A 2 -4.44 1.09 -17.57
N ALA A 3 -3.17 1.00 -17.18
CA ALA A 3 -2.48 -0.28 -17.04
C ALA A 3 -3.01 -0.98 -15.80
N ALA A 4 -3.84 -2.02 -16.00
CA ALA A 4 -4.28 -2.90 -14.93
C ALA A 4 -3.11 -3.71 -14.36
N LEU A 5 -3.11 -3.91 -13.04
CA LEU A 5 -2.21 -4.87 -12.40
C LEU A 5 -2.53 -6.27 -12.96
N PRO A 6 -1.51 -7.07 -13.35
CA PRO A 6 -1.74 -8.35 -14.02
C PRO A 6 -2.22 -9.44 -13.04
N ALA A 7 -3.42 -9.33 -12.46
CA ALA A 7 -4.14 -10.39 -11.71
C ALA A 7 -5.52 -9.93 -11.15
N GLU A 8 -6.37 -9.24 -11.94
CA GLU A 8 -7.60 -8.53 -11.51
C GLU A 8 -8.71 -9.35 -10.78
N GLY A 9 -8.63 -10.68 -10.66
CA GLY A 9 -9.78 -11.48 -10.21
C GLY A 9 -9.92 -11.70 -8.69
N ILE A 10 -8.82 -11.97 -7.99
CA ILE A 10 -8.80 -12.34 -6.56
C ILE A 10 -8.15 -11.24 -5.73
N ALA A 11 -7.06 -10.66 -6.24
CA ALA A 11 -6.35 -9.57 -5.59
C ALA A 11 -7.26 -8.36 -5.31
N ASP A 12 -8.09 -7.93 -6.26
CA ASP A 12 -8.99 -6.78 -6.06
C ASP A 12 -10.06 -7.01 -4.99
N ARG A 13 -10.59 -8.23 -4.86
CA ARG A 13 -11.62 -8.55 -3.87
C ARG A 13 -11.05 -8.66 -2.47
N GLU A 14 -9.93 -9.35 -2.31
CA GLU A 14 -9.24 -9.44 -1.02
C GLU A 14 -8.73 -8.07 -0.58
N LEU A 15 -8.15 -7.30 -1.51
CA LEU A 15 -7.66 -5.96 -1.27
C LEU A 15 -8.79 -5.00 -0.92
N SER A 16 -9.94 -5.06 -1.61
CA SER A 16 -11.14 -4.30 -1.23
C SER A 16 -11.63 -4.67 0.17
N ALA A 17 -11.60 -5.96 0.54
CA ALA A 17 -11.98 -6.41 1.88
C ALA A 17 -11.00 -5.89 2.97
N LEU A 18 -9.70 -5.86 2.70
CA LEU A 18 -8.69 -5.27 3.59
C LEU A 18 -8.89 -3.76 3.75
N LEU A 19 -9.21 -3.06 2.64
CA LEU A 19 -9.49 -1.63 2.64
C LEU A 19 -10.73 -1.26 3.45
N VAL A 20 -11.79 -2.07 3.41
CA VAL A 20 -13.03 -1.82 4.18
C VAL A 20 -12.82 -2.01 5.68
N ARG A 21 -11.88 -2.87 6.08
CA ARG A 21 -11.66 -3.23 7.49
C ARG A 21 -10.58 -2.37 8.17
N ASP A 22 -10.03 -1.37 7.47
CA ASP A 22 -8.88 -0.56 7.91
C ASP A 22 -7.67 -1.40 8.37
N GLN A 23 -7.54 -2.63 7.85
CA GLN A 23 -6.46 -3.58 8.19
C GLN A 23 -5.30 -3.53 7.20
N LEU A 24 -5.16 -2.43 6.45
CA LEU A 24 -4.14 -2.26 5.44
C LEU A 24 -3.14 -1.19 5.87
N VAL A 25 -1.86 -1.57 5.96
CA VAL A 25 -0.74 -0.63 6.13
C VAL A 25 0.04 -0.56 4.82
N PRO A 26 -0.20 0.46 3.97
CA PRO A 26 0.49 0.54 2.69
C PRO A 26 1.95 0.96 2.88
N VAL A 27 2.84 0.31 2.10
CA VAL A 27 4.27 0.61 2.03
C VAL A 27 4.68 0.67 0.55
N VAL A 28 5.19 1.81 0.10
CA VAL A 28 5.76 1.95 -1.26
C VAL A 28 7.28 1.77 -1.25
N HIS A 29 7.80 1.04 -2.23
CA HIS A 29 9.23 0.78 -2.39
C HIS A 29 9.64 1.01 -3.86
N ASN A 30 10.70 1.80 -4.07
CA ASN A 30 11.17 2.21 -5.41
C ASN A 30 10.07 2.80 -6.31
N THR A 31 9.06 3.44 -5.71
CA THR A 31 7.96 4.12 -6.39
C THR A 31 7.40 5.23 -5.49
N THR A 32 6.40 5.96 -5.95
CA THR A 32 5.69 7.00 -5.16
C THR A 32 4.20 6.74 -5.10
N TYR A 33 3.51 7.34 -4.13
CA TYR A 33 2.06 7.24 -4.01
C TYR A 33 1.34 7.92 -5.19
N GLU A 34 1.93 8.96 -5.77
CA GLU A 34 1.43 9.59 -6.99
C GLU A 34 1.46 8.60 -8.16
N ALA A 35 2.59 7.93 -8.39
CA ALA A 35 2.72 6.91 -9.43
C ALA A 35 1.76 5.73 -9.20
N LEU A 36 1.57 5.32 -7.93
CA LEU A 36 0.60 4.29 -7.56
C LEU A 36 -0.84 4.73 -7.85
N ARG A 37 -1.18 5.99 -7.59
CA ARG A 37 -2.53 6.54 -7.81
C ARG A 37 -2.91 6.58 -9.29
N GLU A 38 -1.96 6.81 -10.19
CA GLU A 38 -2.19 6.76 -11.64
C GLU A 38 -2.55 5.35 -12.15
N VAL A 39 -2.05 4.31 -11.48
CA VAL A 39 -2.34 2.90 -11.81
C VAL A 39 -3.60 2.42 -11.08
N SER A 40 -3.75 2.76 -9.81
CA SER A 40 -4.89 2.39 -8.98
C SER A 40 -5.27 3.55 -8.05
N PRO A 41 -6.29 4.34 -8.41
CA PRO A 41 -6.74 5.46 -7.59
C PRO A 41 -7.19 5.03 -6.19
N LEU A 42 -7.78 3.83 -6.06
CA LEU A 42 -8.24 3.30 -4.78
C LEU A 42 -7.07 3.00 -3.84
N LEU A 43 -5.98 2.40 -4.35
CA LEU A 43 -4.81 2.11 -3.54
C LEU A 43 -3.99 3.35 -3.23
N GLY A 44 -3.81 4.23 -4.22
CA GLY A 44 -3.10 5.50 -4.04
C GLY A 44 -3.85 6.51 -3.18
N SER A 45 -5.13 6.27 -2.84
CA SER A 45 -5.89 7.14 -1.93
C SER A 45 -5.46 7.01 -0.47
N ARG A 46 -4.83 5.89 -0.10
CA ARG A 46 -4.32 5.65 1.26
C ARG A 46 -2.82 5.89 1.28
N SER A 47 -2.42 7.03 1.84
CA SER A 47 -1.01 7.30 2.14
C SER A 47 -0.52 6.39 3.28
N GLY A 48 0.75 6.01 3.24
CA GLY A 48 1.37 5.16 4.25
C GLY A 48 2.89 5.33 4.25
N LEU A 49 3.61 4.28 4.61
CA LEU A 49 5.07 4.35 4.71
C LEU A 49 5.71 4.34 3.31
N SER A 50 6.88 4.96 3.22
CA SER A 50 7.71 4.99 2.02
C SER A 50 9.14 4.64 2.38
N THR A 51 9.76 3.75 1.61
CA THR A 51 11.17 3.42 1.79
C THR A 51 12.11 4.46 1.17
N VAL A 52 11.56 5.46 0.46
CA VAL A 52 12.33 6.62 0.01
C VAL A 52 12.59 7.57 1.18
N GLU A 53 11.61 7.67 2.09
CA GLU A 53 11.66 8.55 3.27
C GLU A 53 12.23 7.86 4.51
N ASN A 54 12.18 6.53 4.55
CA ASN A 54 12.57 5.73 5.71
C ASN A 54 13.41 4.54 5.23
N SER A 55 14.43 4.14 5.99
CA SER A 55 15.11 2.89 5.67
C SER A 55 14.15 1.70 5.84
N MET A 56 14.43 0.57 5.18
CA MET A 56 13.60 -0.63 5.33
C MET A 56 13.55 -1.11 6.80
N ALA A 57 14.65 -0.92 7.55
CA ALA A 57 14.70 -1.23 8.97
C ALA A 57 13.75 -0.34 9.78
N ASP A 58 13.72 0.97 9.50
CA ASP A 58 12.83 1.91 10.19
C ASP A 58 11.36 1.63 9.86
N VAL A 59 11.05 1.27 8.61
CA VAL A 59 9.71 0.83 8.21
C VAL A 59 9.28 -0.40 9.01
N ALA A 60 10.15 -1.40 9.13
CA ALA A 60 9.87 -2.61 9.91
C ALA A 60 9.66 -2.30 11.40
N ALA A 61 10.47 -1.40 11.98
CA ALA A 61 10.31 -0.98 13.37
C ALA A 61 8.95 -0.29 13.60
N LYS A 62 8.55 0.63 12.72
CA LYS A 62 7.24 1.30 12.79
C LYS A 62 6.06 0.32 12.68
N LEU A 63 6.19 -0.70 11.83
CA LEU A 63 5.18 -1.76 11.74
C LEU A 63 5.12 -2.60 13.02
N ALA A 64 6.26 -2.91 13.63
CA ALA A 64 6.31 -3.64 14.89
C ALA A 64 5.66 -2.85 16.04
N GLU A 65 5.88 -1.54 16.10
CA GLU A 65 5.22 -0.65 17.07
C GLU A 65 3.70 -0.67 16.91
N LEU A 66 3.19 -0.59 15.68
CA LEU A 66 1.75 -0.61 15.40
C LEU A 66 1.07 -1.92 15.85
N VAL A 67 1.73 -3.07 15.70
CA VAL A 67 1.20 -4.39 16.07
C VAL A 67 1.24 -4.63 17.59
N ALA A 68 2.13 -3.95 18.30
CA ALA A 68 2.26 -4.10 19.75
C ALA A 68 1.19 -3.33 20.56
N LEU A 69 0.35 -2.53 19.90
CA LEU A 69 -0.77 -1.75 20.49
C LEU A 69 -2.04 -2.59 20.66
#